data_AF-A0A966CZE1-F1
#
_entry.id   AF-A0A966CZE1-F1
#
_cell.length_a   1.000
_cell.length_b   1.000
_cell.length_c   1.000
_cell.angle_alpha   90.00
_cell.angle_beta   90.00
_cell.angle_gamma   90.00
#
_symmetry.space_group_name_H-M   'P 1'
#
loop_
_entity.id
_entity.type
_entity.pdbx_description
1 polymer ?
#
loop_
_entity_poly.entity_id
_entity_poly.type
_entity_poly.pdbx_seq_one_letter_code
_entity_poly.pdbx_strand_id
1 'polypeptide(L)' 'MLNLVLFGPPGAGKGTQAQYLVDHYNLIHLSTGDLLRREIAAQTDLGIEAKEYIDRGELVPDS' A
#
# COMPACT_ATOMS: atom_id res chain seq x y z
N MET A 1 -17.14 4.58 -13.59
CA MET A 1 -16.42 4.09 -12.39
C MET A 1 -15.14 4.89 -12.26
N LEU A 2 -14.87 5.48 -11.10
CA LEU A 2 -13.70 6.34 -10.88
C LEU A 2 -12.60 5.54 -10.17
N ASN A 3 -11.42 5.43 -10.78
CA ASN A 3 -10.24 4.82 -10.19
C ASN A 3 -9.12 5.88 -10.18
N LEU A 4 -8.48 6.06 -9.03
CA LEU A 4 -7.48 7.11 -8.82
C LEU A 4 -6.18 6.50 -8.32
N VAL A 5 -5.06 7.03 -8.82
CA VAL A 5 -3.73 6.77 -8.26
C VAL A 5 -3.14 8.10 -7.80
N LEU A 6 -2.73 8.18 -6.54
CA LEU A 6 -2.24 9.41 -5.93
C LEU A 6 -0.73 9.35 -5.71
N PHE A 7 0.02 10.19 -6.43
CA PHE A 7 1.48 10.29 -6.35
C PHE A 7 1.94 11.57 -5.65
N GLY A 8 3.17 11.56 -5.14
CA GLY A 8 3.80 12.72 -4.49
C GLY A 8 4.87 12.33 -3.47
N PRO A 9 5.81 13.23 -3.14
CA PRO A 9 6.90 12.92 -2.22
C PRO A 9 6.43 12.66 -0.78
N PRO A 10 7.27 12.08 0.09
CA PRO A 10 7.01 12.03 1.53
C PRO A 10 6.71 13.43 2.08
N GLY A 11 5.71 13.53 2.96
CA GLY A 11 5.29 14.82 3.53
C GLY A 11 4.37 15.70 2.64
N ALA A 12 4.10 15.32 1.39
CA ALA A 12 3.26 16.12 0.47
C ALA A 12 1.75 16.15 0.79
N GLY A 13 1.31 15.57 1.91
CA GLY A 13 -0.10 15.55 2.30
C GLY A 13 -0.98 14.55 1.53
N LYS A 14 -0.39 13.56 0.86
CA LYS A 14 -1.13 12.52 0.11
C LYS A 14 -2.20 11.82 0.94
N GLY A 15 -1.89 11.43 2.18
CA GLY A 15 -2.84 10.74 3.06
C GLY A 15 -4.07 11.60 3.35
N THR A 16 -3.86 12.90 3.63
CA THR A 16 -4.95 13.86 3.84
C THR A 16 -5.83 14.00 2.60
N GLN A 17 -5.23 14.11 1.42
CA GLN A 17 -5.98 14.21 0.16
C GLN A 17 -6.69 12.90 -0.20
N ALA A 18 -6.05 11.75 0.03
CA ALA A 18 -6.65 10.44 -0.19
C ALA A 18 -7.90 10.24 0.68
N GLN A 19 -7.84 10.62 1.96
CA GLN A 19 -8.99 10.54 2.87
C GLN A 19 -10.16 11.41 2.37
N TYR A 20 -9.88 12.65 1.96
CA TYR A 20 -10.90 13.53 1.39
C TYR A 20 -11.55 12.92 0.12
N LEU A 21 -10.74 12.35 -0.78
CA LEU A 21 -11.24 11.72 -2.01
C LEU A 21 -12.08 10.48 -1.73
N VAL A 22 -11.66 9.66 -0.76
CA VAL A 22 -12.40 8.47 -0.30
C VAL A 22 -13.79 8.87 0.19
N ASP A 23 -13.88 9.86 1.07
CA ASP A 23 -15.15 10.29 1.66
C ASP A 23 -16.05 10.99 0.63
N HIS A 24 -15.47 11.82 -0.24
CA HIS A 24 -16.23 12.59 -1.24
C HIS A 24 -16.79 11.72 -2.36
N TYR A 25 -16.01 10.73 -2.83
CA TYR A 25 -16.39 9.88 -3.96
C TYR A 25 -16.81 8.46 -3.56
N ASN A 26 -16.88 8.18 -2.25
CA ASN A 26 -17.17 6.85 -1.69
C ASN A 26 -16.27 5.76 -2.29
N LEU A 27 -14.95 5.99 -2.23
CA LEU A 27 -13.94 5.08 -2.80
C LEU A 27 -13.34 4.16 -1.73
N ILE A 28 -12.77 3.04 -2.16
CA ILE A 28 -11.97 2.18 -1.29
C ILE A 28 -10.51 2.63 -1.36
N HIS A 29 -9.92 2.90 -0.20
CA HIS A 29 -8.48 3.20 -0.10
C HIS A 29 -7.65 1.93 -0.24
N LEU A 30 -6.75 1.89 -1.24
CA LEU A 30 -5.79 0.82 -1.43
C LEU A 30 -4.36 1.37 -1.29
N SER A 31 -3.58 0.74 -0.42
CA SER A 31 -2.19 1.09 -0.13
C SER A 31 -1.36 -0.18 -0.18
N THR A 32 -0.45 -0.27 -1.15
CA THR A 32 0.42 -1.45 -1.34
C THR A 32 1.25 -1.73 -0.09
N GLY A 33 1.78 -0.68 0.54
CA GLY A 33 2.55 -0.80 1.78
C GLY A 33 1.73 -1.34 2.95
N ASP A 34 0.46 -0.93 3.09
CA ASP A 34 -0.40 -1.45 4.16
C ASP A 34 -0.83 -2.89 3.89
N LEU A 35 -1.19 -3.21 2.64
CA LEU A 35 -1.55 -4.57 2.23
C LEU A 35 -0.41 -5.54 2.53
N LEU A 36 0.80 -5.20 2.08
CA LEU A 36 2.00 -6.01 2.25
C LEU A 36 2.35 -6.23 3.73
N ARG A 37 2.31 -5.16 4.55
CA ARG A 37 2.50 -5.28 6.01
C ARG A 37 1.47 -6.18 6.66
N ARG A 38 0.22 -6.17 6.17
CA ARG A 38 -0.86 -7.01 6.69
C ARG A 38 -0.62 -8.49 6.38
N GLU A 39 -0.22 -8.80 5.15
CA GLU A 39 0.12 -10.17 4.73
C GLU A 39 1.30 -10.73 5.54
N ILE A 40 2.35 -9.92 5.75
CA ILE A 40 3.49 -10.28 6.60
C ILE A 40 3.04 -10.57 8.04
N ALA A 41 2.21 -9.70 8.62
CA ALA A 41 1.71 -9.87 9.98
C ALA A 41 0.78 -11.08 10.13
N ALA A 42 0.04 -11.42 9.07
CA ALA A 42 -0.83 -12.59 9.01
C ALA A 42 -0.09 -13.90 8.72
N GLN A 43 1.22 -13.83 8.42
CA GLN A 43 2.06 -14.97 8.04
C GLN A 43 1.47 -15.80 6.90
N THR A 44 0.87 -15.13 5.91
CA THR A 44 0.45 -15.80 4.68
C THR A 44 1.69 -16.23 3.88
N ASP A 45 1.54 -17.18 2.96
CA ASP A 45 2.67 -17.63 2.13
C ASP A 45 3.33 -16.44 1.39
N LEU A 46 2.50 -15.55 0.83
CA LEU A 46 2.94 -14.30 0.20
C LEU A 46 3.61 -13.36 1.21
N GLY A 47 3.06 -13.24 2.42
CA GLY A 47 3.63 -12.43 3.48
C GLY A 47 5.01 -12.92 3.93
N ILE A 48 5.21 -14.24 4.02
CA ILE A 48 6.49 -14.85 4.37
C ILE A 48 7.52 -14.57 3.27
N GLU A 49 7.17 -14.82 2.00
CA GLU A 49 8.04 -14.54 0.86
C GLU A 49 8.43 -13.06 0.79
N ALA A 50 7.45 -12.16 0.87
CA ALA A 50 7.69 -10.72 0.87
C ALA A 50 8.61 -10.28 2.03
N LYS A 51 8.45 -10.89 3.22
CA LYS A 51 9.28 -10.59 4.37
C LYS A 51 10.75 -10.92 4.12
N GLU A 52 11.05 -12.02 3.43
CA GLU A 52 12.43 -12.42 3.13
C GLU A 52 13.17 -11.37 2.31
N TYR A 53 12.51 -10.78 1.29
CA TYR A 53 13.08 -9.67 0.50
C TYR A 53 13.28 -8.41 1.35
N ILE A 54 12.25 -8.02 2.12
CA ILE A 54 12.29 -6.80 2.94
C ILE A 54 13.39 -6.87 4.00
N ASP A 55 13.56 -8.01 4.66
CA ASP A 55 14.59 -8.22 5.69
C ASP A 55 16.01 -8.10 5.10
N ARG A 56 16.20 -8.42 3.82
CA ARG A 56 17.46 -8.21 3.08
C ARG A 56 17.63 -6.78 2.55
N GLY A 57 16.62 -5.92 2.71
CA GLY A 57 16.59 -4.58 2.11
C GLY A 57 16.40 -4.60 0.59
N GLU A 58 15.90 -5.71 0.05
CA GLU A 58 15.61 -5.88 -1.37
C GLU A 58 14.18 -5.43 -1.70
N LEU A 59 13.95 -5.12 -2.98
CA LEU A 59 12.62 -4.85 -3.48
C LEU A 59 11.84 -6.18 -3.59
N VAL A 60 10.61 -6.20 -3.08
CA VAL A 60 9.69 -7.31 -3.35
C VAL A 60 9.34 -7.32 -4.84
N PRO A 61 9.54 -8.43 -5.56
CA PRO A 61 9.31 -8.48 -6.99
C PRO A 61 7.82 -8.37 -7.36
N ASP A 62 7.53 -7.89 -8.57
CA ASP A 62 6.16 -7.81 -9.12
C ASP A 62 5.65 -9.16 -9.68
N SER A 63 6.53 -10.17 -9.76
CA SER A 63 6.35 -11.46 -10.46
C SER A 63 5.52 -12.48 -9.70
#